data_AF-A0A4R7V248-F1
#
_entry.id   AF-A0A4R7V248-F1
#
_cell.length_a   1.000
_cell.length_b   1.000
_cell.length_c   1.000
_cell.angle_alpha   90.00
_cell.angle_beta   90.00
_cell.angle_gamma   90.00
#
_symmetry.space_group_name_H-M   'P 1'
#
loop_
_entity.id
_entity.type
_entity.pdbx_description
1 polymer ?
#
loop_
_entity_poly.entity_id
_entity_poly.type
_entity_poly.pdbx_seq_one_letter_code
_entity_poly.pdbx_strand_id
1 'polypeptide(L)'
;MDQNKNNAKTEKTIAQKVALAVSWIIVAASVWYWLSPNEPIPVKPAVAQTAEQQQTPTVYTSASPQALASATQYLADLDSAMSRGVQILKANNLKDLSAHSQHFKTLRANGQAQFGRSVFEPLGHCASAGIFANSWWQAEVSASRNADKETTQGTQSHWEQYSSNKEMCLKAVAA
;
A
#
# COMPACT_ATOMS: atom_id res chain seq x y z
N MET A 1 13.24 -66.38 -39.89
CA MET A 1 11.81 -66.65 -39.72
C MET A 1 11.41 -66.07 -38.37
N ASP A 2 11.37 -64.73 -38.23
CA ASP A 2 10.30 -63.81 -38.69
C ASP A 2 9.01 -64.04 -37.91
N GLN A 3 8.30 -63.07 -37.33
CA GLN A 3 8.34 -61.61 -37.33
C GLN A 3 7.33 -61.13 -36.25
N ASN A 4 7.42 -59.83 -35.91
CA ASN A 4 6.30 -58.94 -35.58
C ASN A 4 5.76 -58.91 -34.13
N LYS A 5 6.18 -57.87 -33.39
CA LYS A 5 5.26 -56.79 -33.00
C LYS A 5 6.04 -55.51 -32.72
N ASN A 6 5.95 -54.60 -33.68
CA ASN A 6 6.52 -53.27 -33.68
C ASN A 6 5.72 -52.29 -32.81
N ASN A 7 6.40 -51.20 -32.44
CA ASN A 7 5.86 -49.86 -32.14
C ASN A 7 5.59 -49.49 -30.67
N ALA A 8 6.64 -49.42 -29.86
CA ALA A 8 6.70 -48.42 -28.80
C ALA A 8 7.22 -47.10 -29.40
N LYS A 9 6.30 -46.30 -29.96
CA LYS A 9 6.61 -44.93 -30.38
C LYS A 9 6.74 -44.08 -29.10
N THR A 10 7.95 -44.02 -28.56
CA THR A 10 8.29 -43.10 -27.48
C THR A 10 8.29 -41.68 -28.06
N GLU A 11 7.18 -40.97 -27.86
CA GLU A 11 7.08 -39.55 -28.10
C GLU A 11 7.96 -38.83 -27.07
N LYS A 12 9.26 -38.73 -27.38
CA LYS A 12 10.21 -37.97 -26.59
C LYS A 12 9.94 -36.50 -26.83
N THR A 13 9.23 -35.94 -25.87
CA THR A 13 8.88 -34.53 -25.72
C THR A 13 10.12 -33.65 -25.85
N ILE A 14 9.87 -32.46 -26.42
CA ILE A 14 10.79 -31.40 -26.86
C ILE A 14 11.76 -30.88 -25.76
N ALA A 15 11.63 -31.36 -24.53
CA ALA A 15 12.38 -30.92 -23.36
C ALA A 15 13.89 -31.24 -23.39
N GLN A 16 14.36 -32.19 -24.20
CA GLN A 16 15.77 -32.62 -24.17
C GLN A 16 16.70 -31.87 -25.16
N LYS A 17 16.18 -31.00 -26.04
CA LYS A 17 17.01 -30.24 -27.01
C LYS A 17 17.40 -28.83 -26.56
N VAL A 18 16.84 -28.30 -25.46
CA VAL A 18 17.12 -26.92 -25.00
C VAL A 18 18.36 -26.84 -24.10
N ALA A 19 18.83 -27.97 -23.54
CA ALA A 19 19.92 -27.98 -22.57
C ALA A 19 21.34 -27.83 -23.16
N LEU A 20 21.54 -27.87 -24.48
CA LEU A 20 22.87 -27.78 -25.09
C LEU A 20 23.18 -26.45 -25.79
N ALA A 21 22.21 -25.54 -25.94
CA ALA A 21 22.40 -24.26 -26.62
C ALA A 21 22.79 -23.10 -25.67
N VAL A 22 22.53 -23.23 -24.37
CA VAL A 22 22.77 -22.14 -23.39
C VAL A 22 24.23 -22.06 -22.94
N SER A 23 25.02 -23.13 -23.14
CA SER A 23 26.40 -23.20 -22.63
C SER A 23 27.46 -22.52 -23.52
N TRP A 24 27.12 -22.05 -24.72
CA TRP A 24 28.09 -21.41 -25.64
C TRP A 24 28.00 -19.87 -25.67
N ILE A 25 26.89 -19.28 -25.25
CA ILE A 25 26.70 -17.81 -25.31
C ILE A 25 27.54 -17.09 -24.24
N ILE A 26 27.75 -17.72 -23.08
CA ILE A 26 28.50 -17.10 -21.97
C ILE A 26 29.99 -16.94 -22.32
N VAL A 27 30.59 -17.94 -23.00
CA VAL A 27 32.03 -17.93 -23.32
C VAL A 27 32.37 -16.85 -24.34
N ALA A 28 31.54 -16.66 -25.37
CA ALA A 28 31.76 -15.65 -26.40
C ALA A 28 31.66 -14.21 -25.86
N ALA A 29 30.74 -13.96 -24.91
CA ALA A 29 30.59 -12.64 -24.29
C ALA A 29 31.79 -12.25 -23.42
N SER A 30 32.37 -13.22 -22.70
CA SER A 30 33.54 -12.97 -21.84
C SER A 30 34.83 -12.65 -22.60
N VAL A 31 35.03 -13.19 -23.81
CA VAL A 31 36.21 -12.87 -24.65
C VAL A 31 36.09 -11.48 -25.26
N TRP A 32 34.88 -11.04 -25.60
CA TRP A 32 34.66 -9.72 -26.21
C TRP A 32 34.89 -8.58 -25.22
N TYR A 33 34.54 -8.80 -23.95
CA TYR A 33 34.71 -7.81 -22.89
C TYR A 33 36.18 -7.50 -22.57
N TRP A 34 37.11 -8.43 -22.84
CA TRP A 34 38.54 -8.22 -22.61
C TRP A 34 39.30 -7.58 -23.78
N LEU A 35 38.71 -7.53 -24.98
CA LEU A 35 39.40 -7.10 -26.20
C LEU A 35 38.95 -5.73 -26.74
N SER A 36 38.05 -5.02 -26.05
CA SER A 36 37.55 -3.73 -26.51
C SER A 36 38.33 -2.57 -25.86
N PRO A 37 39.12 -1.79 -26.61
CA PRO A 37 39.80 -0.62 -26.06
C PRO A 37 38.77 0.45 -25.68
N ASN A 38 38.88 0.96 -24.45
CA ASN A 38 38.04 2.04 -23.93
C ASN A 38 38.41 3.36 -24.60
N GLU A 39 37.54 3.88 -25.47
CA GLU A 39 37.54 5.30 -25.80
C GLU A 39 36.88 6.10 -24.66
N PRO A 40 37.49 7.19 -24.17
CA PRO A 40 36.87 8.04 -23.17
C PRO A 40 35.73 8.85 -23.80
N ILE A 41 34.49 8.54 -23.40
CA ILE A 41 33.28 9.25 -23.84
C ILE A 41 33.25 10.65 -23.18
N PRO A 42 33.08 11.75 -23.96
CA PRO A 42 32.88 13.07 -23.39
C PRO A 42 31.49 13.15 -22.75
N VAL A 43 31.46 13.26 -21.41
CA VAL A 43 30.22 13.37 -20.63
C VAL A 43 29.58 14.73 -20.86
N LYS A 44 28.51 14.75 -21.65
CA LYS A 44 27.54 15.86 -21.70
C LYS A 44 26.67 15.73 -20.43
N PRO A 45 26.53 16.76 -19.58
CA PRO A 45 25.78 16.62 -18.33
C PRO A 45 24.29 16.46 -18.63
N ALA A 46 23.81 15.22 -18.62
CA ALA A 46 22.40 14.91 -18.51
C ALA A 46 21.98 15.20 -17.08
N VAL A 47 21.00 16.09 -16.96
CA VAL A 47 20.22 16.41 -15.75
C VAL A 47 20.05 15.16 -14.92
N ALA A 48 20.49 15.24 -13.66
CA ALA A 48 20.31 14.21 -12.65
C ALA A 48 18.85 13.77 -12.63
N GLN A 49 18.57 12.63 -13.25
CA GLN A 49 17.40 11.84 -12.94
C GLN A 49 17.65 11.28 -11.55
N THR A 50 17.16 12.01 -10.56
CA THR A 50 17.03 11.56 -9.18
C THR A 50 16.11 10.34 -9.18
N ALA A 51 16.73 9.17 -9.39
CA ALA A 51 16.29 7.95 -8.80
C ALA A 51 16.44 8.12 -7.28
N GLU A 52 15.37 8.54 -6.60
CA GLU A 52 15.29 8.49 -5.15
C GLU A 52 14.11 7.62 -4.74
N GLN A 53 14.47 6.36 -4.50
CA GLN A 53 14.06 5.52 -3.37
C GLN A 53 12.63 5.00 -3.32
N GLN A 54 12.49 3.77 -3.82
CA GLN A 54 11.78 2.76 -3.06
C GLN A 54 12.47 2.52 -1.70
N GLN A 55 11.64 2.47 -0.65
CA GLN A 55 11.72 1.57 0.51
C GLN A 55 12.36 2.04 1.83
N THR A 56 11.57 2.77 2.61
CA THR A 56 11.10 2.45 3.98
C THR A 56 9.80 3.22 4.19
N PRO A 57 8.85 2.83 5.08
CA PRO A 57 7.79 3.75 5.47
C PRO A 57 8.45 4.92 6.21
N THR A 58 8.83 5.94 5.45
CA THR A 58 9.36 7.18 5.99
C THR A 58 8.20 7.82 6.72
N VAL A 59 8.24 7.76 8.06
CA VAL A 59 7.34 8.55 8.87
C VAL A 59 7.59 10.01 8.47
N TYR A 60 6.55 10.68 7.98
CA TYR A 60 6.65 12.08 7.64
C TYR A 60 6.81 12.89 8.93
N THR A 61 7.96 13.51 9.12
CA THR A 61 8.27 14.32 10.31
C THR A 61 8.11 15.82 10.07
N SER A 62 7.84 16.25 8.84
CA SER A 62 7.65 17.65 8.49
C SER A 62 6.75 17.80 7.28
N ALA A 63 6.23 19.01 7.08
CA ALA A 63 5.55 19.38 5.86
C ALA A 63 6.45 19.19 4.63
N SER A 64 5.87 18.69 3.55
CA SER A 64 6.50 18.50 2.26
C SER A 64 5.42 18.20 1.21
N PRO A 65 5.68 18.39 -0.09
CA PRO A 65 4.73 18.00 -1.14
C PRO A 65 4.31 16.53 -1.06
N GLN A 66 5.23 15.65 -0.69
CA GLN A 66 4.98 14.22 -0.50
C GLN A 66 4.10 13.96 0.74
N ALA A 67 4.37 14.63 1.87
CA ALA A 67 3.53 14.51 3.06
C ALA A 67 2.10 15.03 2.79
N LEU A 68 1.97 16.15 2.07
CA LEU A 68 0.68 16.70 1.67
C LEU A 68 -0.10 15.73 0.77
N ALA A 69 0.54 15.17 -0.25
CA ALA A 69 -0.09 14.20 -1.15
C ALA A 69 -0.54 12.94 -0.39
N SER A 70 0.34 12.37 0.43
CA SER A 70 0.03 11.18 1.25
C SER A 70 -1.07 11.45 2.26
N ALA A 71 -1.06 12.58 2.96
CA ALA A 71 -2.10 12.95 3.91
C ALA A 71 -3.44 13.20 3.22
N THR A 72 -3.45 13.86 2.06
CA THR A 72 -4.66 14.10 1.28
C THR A 72 -5.30 12.78 0.84
N GLN A 73 -4.50 11.85 0.29
CA GLN A 73 -4.98 10.54 -0.11
C GLN A 73 -5.51 9.75 1.09
N TYR A 74 -4.75 9.71 2.18
CA TYR A 74 -5.11 9.00 3.40
C TYR A 74 -6.41 9.51 4.02
N LEU A 75 -6.60 10.84 4.10
CA LEU A 75 -7.82 11.45 4.61
C LEU A 75 -9.01 11.16 3.69
N ALA A 76 -8.81 11.16 2.37
CA ALA A 76 -9.85 10.77 1.42
C ALA A 76 -10.25 9.31 1.58
N ASP A 77 -9.30 8.40 1.85
CA ASP A 77 -9.60 7.00 2.13
C ASP A 77 -10.44 6.83 3.41
N LEU A 78 -10.14 7.62 4.45
CA LEU A 78 -10.94 7.67 5.69
C LEU A 78 -12.37 8.18 5.42
N ASP A 79 -12.51 9.33 4.76
CA ASP A 79 -13.82 9.90 4.39
C ASP A 79 -14.66 8.88 3.60
N SER A 80 -14.01 8.22 2.64
CA SER A 80 -14.62 7.22 1.78
C SER A 80 -15.09 6.00 2.59
N ALA A 81 -14.26 5.52 3.54
CA ALA A 81 -14.63 4.43 4.43
C ALA A 81 -15.78 4.81 5.38
N MET A 82 -15.78 6.04 5.92
CA MET A 82 -16.85 6.55 6.77
C MET A 82 -18.18 6.64 6.02
N SER A 83 -18.17 7.21 4.81
CA SER A 83 -19.35 7.29 3.95
C SER A 83 -19.92 5.91 3.59
N ARG A 84 -19.05 4.95 3.20
CA ARG A 84 -19.47 3.56 2.93
C ARG A 84 -20.04 2.84 4.15
N GLY A 85 -19.55 3.17 5.34
CA GLY A 85 -19.97 2.55 6.60
C GLY A 85 -21.48 2.59 6.81
N VAL A 86 -22.13 3.70 6.47
CA VAL A 86 -23.59 3.88 6.60
C VAL A 86 -24.37 2.83 5.79
N GLN A 87 -23.92 2.51 4.58
CA GLN A 87 -24.58 1.51 3.75
C GLN A 87 -24.35 0.09 4.26
N ILE A 88 -23.15 -0.18 4.78
CA ILE A 88 -22.81 -1.48 5.36
C ILE A 88 -23.63 -1.76 6.62
N LEU A 89 -23.86 -0.74 7.45
CA LEU A 89 -24.72 -0.85 8.63
C LEU A 89 -26.17 -1.16 8.24
N LYS A 90 -26.71 -0.47 7.22
CA LYS A 90 -28.06 -0.71 6.71
C LYS A 90 -28.24 -2.11 6.11
N ALA A 91 -27.22 -2.63 5.44
CA ALA A 91 -27.25 -3.98 4.88
C ALA A 91 -27.27 -5.08 5.95
N ASN A 92 -26.83 -4.77 7.19
CA ASN A 92 -26.80 -5.67 8.35
C ASN A 92 -26.13 -7.04 8.05
N ASN A 93 -25.16 -7.04 7.14
CA ASN A 93 -24.40 -8.24 6.79
C ASN A 93 -23.16 -8.35 7.69
N LEU A 94 -23.12 -9.38 8.54
CA LEU A 94 -22.02 -9.57 9.50
C LEU A 94 -20.66 -9.74 8.83
N LYS A 95 -20.60 -10.35 7.64
CA LYS A 95 -19.35 -10.53 6.89
C LYS A 95 -18.81 -9.18 6.44
N ASP A 96 -19.66 -8.35 5.87
CA ASP A 96 -19.28 -7.02 5.37
C ASP A 96 -18.94 -6.07 6.52
N LEU A 97 -19.69 -6.15 7.62
CA LEU A 97 -19.41 -5.38 8.85
C LEU A 97 -18.05 -5.77 9.45
N SER A 98 -17.73 -7.06 9.51
CA SER A 98 -16.43 -7.54 9.97
C SER A 98 -15.30 -7.08 9.05
N ALA A 99 -15.48 -7.22 7.72
CA ALA A 99 -14.49 -6.77 6.74
C ALA A 99 -14.24 -5.26 6.84
N HIS A 100 -15.28 -4.46 6.98
CA HIS A 100 -15.18 -3.00 7.11
C HIS A 100 -14.52 -2.59 8.43
N SER A 101 -14.81 -3.31 9.52
CA SER A 101 -14.14 -3.11 10.80
C SER A 101 -12.64 -3.39 10.73
N GLN A 102 -12.22 -4.40 9.97
CA GLN A 102 -10.81 -4.66 9.71
C GLN A 102 -10.20 -3.58 8.81
N HIS A 103 -10.94 -3.10 7.82
CA HIS A 103 -10.50 -2.00 6.96
C HIS A 103 -10.18 -0.74 7.78
N PHE A 104 -11.03 -0.33 8.73
CA PHE A 104 -10.75 0.79 9.64
C PHE A 104 -9.52 0.57 10.51
N LYS A 105 -9.29 -0.66 11.01
CA LYS A 105 -8.07 -0.99 11.77
C LYS A 105 -6.83 -0.84 10.91
N THR A 106 -6.88 -1.28 9.65
CA THR A 106 -5.80 -1.11 8.68
C THR A 106 -5.55 0.36 8.36
N LEU A 107 -6.60 1.14 8.10
CA LEU A 107 -6.46 2.58 7.86
C LEU A 107 -5.80 3.29 9.06
N ARG A 108 -6.26 3.01 10.28
CA ARG A 108 -5.62 3.52 11.49
C ARG A 108 -4.14 3.15 11.58
N ALA A 109 -3.79 1.89 11.32
CA ALA A 109 -2.41 1.43 11.34
C ALA A 109 -1.55 2.12 10.26
N ASN A 110 -2.10 2.31 9.05
CA ASN A 110 -1.44 3.01 7.96
C ASN A 110 -1.16 4.47 8.31
N GLY A 111 -2.13 5.17 8.88
CA GLY A 111 -1.92 6.54 9.36
C GLY A 111 -0.84 6.62 10.43
N GLN A 112 -0.83 5.66 11.36
CA GLN A 112 0.21 5.57 12.39
C GLN A 112 1.60 5.29 11.80
N ALA A 113 1.69 4.49 10.75
CA ALA A 113 2.94 4.17 10.08
C ALA A 113 3.47 5.34 9.24
N GLN A 114 2.59 6.19 8.70
CA GLN A 114 2.97 7.31 7.84
C GLN A 114 3.21 8.61 8.61
N PHE A 115 2.44 8.87 9.66
CA PHE A 115 2.41 10.20 10.32
C PHE A 115 2.76 10.16 11.80
N GLY A 116 3.23 9.02 12.28
CA GLY A 116 3.60 8.82 13.67
C GLY A 116 2.47 8.27 14.54
N ARG A 117 2.80 7.93 15.78
CA ARG A 117 1.89 7.28 16.73
C ARG A 117 1.33 8.24 17.79
N SER A 118 1.78 9.48 17.80
CA SER A 118 1.49 10.48 18.83
C SER A 118 1.04 11.80 18.21
N VAL A 119 0.07 12.47 18.84
CA VAL A 119 -0.35 13.83 18.46
C VAL A 119 0.76 14.87 18.66
N PHE A 120 1.76 14.56 19.50
CA PHE A 120 2.91 15.43 19.73
C PHE A 120 3.95 15.40 18.60
N GLU A 121 3.80 14.48 17.64
CA GLU A 121 4.61 14.49 16.43
C GLU A 121 4.08 15.55 15.46
N PRO A 122 4.94 16.17 14.61
CA PRO A 122 4.56 17.32 13.79
C PRO A 122 3.34 17.07 12.90
N LEU A 123 3.16 15.83 12.43
CA LEU A 123 2.03 15.40 11.60
C LEU A 123 1.08 14.43 12.33
N GLY A 124 1.18 14.35 13.66
CA GLY A 124 0.43 13.43 14.51
C GLY A 124 -1.09 13.60 14.48
N HIS A 125 -1.58 14.76 14.04
CA HIS A 125 -3.01 14.99 13.78
C HIS A 125 -3.55 14.08 12.66
N CYS A 126 -2.74 13.73 11.67
CA CYS A 126 -3.15 12.80 10.61
C CYS A 126 -3.38 11.40 11.18
N ALA A 127 -2.48 10.90 12.04
CA ALA A 127 -2.67 9.64 12.74
C ALA A 127 -3.90 9.68 13.68
N SER A 128 -4.09 10.79 14.39
CA SER A 128 -5.25 11.01 15.27
C SER A 128 -6.57 10.97 14.50
N ALA A 129 -6.64 11.52 13.28
CA ALA A 129 -7.82 11.40 12.43
C ALA A 129 -8.18 9.93 12.17
N GLY A 130 -7.19 9.08 11.87
CA GLY A 130 -7.41 7.63 11.73
C GLY A 130 -7.92 6.93 12.98
N ILE A 131 -7.42 7.33 14.15
CA ILE A 131 -7.86 6.80 15.44
C ILE A 131 -9.32 7.13 15.67
N PHE A 132 -9.70 8.40 15.52
CA PHE A 132 -11.08 8.83 15.73
C PHE A 132 -12.06 8.31 14.67
N ALA A 133 -11.64 8.17 13.41
CA ALA A 133 -12.44 7.53 12.37
C ALA A 133 -12.73 6.06 12.71
N ASN A 134 -11.73 5.31 13.19
CA ASN A 134 -11.94 3.95 13.67
C ASN A 134 -12.86 3.91 14.90
N SER A 135 -12.68 4.81 15.88
CA SER A 135 -13.54 4.87 17.06
C SER A 135 -14.99 5.23 16.72
N TRP A 136 -15.19 6.18 15.80
CA TRP A 136 -16.51 6.50 15.23
C TRP A 136 -17.17 5.26 14.65
N TRP A 137 -16.45 4.49 13.82
CA TRP A 137 -17.02 3.27 13.24
C TRP A 137 -17.39 2.22 14.29
N GLN A 138 -16.56 2.01 15.32
CA GLN A 138 -16.90 1.09 16.40
C GLN A 138 -18.13 1.55 17.19
N ALA A 139 -18.29 2.86 17.39
CA ALA A 139 -19.46 3.44 18.03
C ALA A 139 -20.71 3.24 17.17
N GLU A 140 -20.64 3.45 15.86
CA GLU A 140 -21.73 3.18 14.92
C GLU A 140 -22.16 1.71 14.93
N VAL A 141 -21.20 0.77 14.87
CA VAL A 141 -21.48 -0.68 14.97
C VAL A 141 -22.12 -1.04 16.31
N SER A 142 -21.72 -0.37 17.38
CA SER A 142 -22.31 -0.58 18.71
C SER A 142 -23.72 0.00 18.78
N ALA A 143 -23.94 1.19 18.23
CA ALA A 143 -25.24 1.88 18.21
C ALA A 143 -26.26 1.12 17.35
N SER A 144 -25.82 0.52 16.24
CA SER A 144 -26.68 -0.30 15.38
C SER A 144 -27.16 -1.57 16.08
N ARG A 145 -26.49 -2.01 17.15
CA ARG A 145 -26.84 -3.20 17.93
C ARG A 145 -27.61 -2.84 19.20
N ASN A 146 -27.23 -1.74 19.85
CA ASN A 146 -27.79 -1.26 21.11
C ASN A 146 -28.19 0.20 20.92
N ALA A 147 -29.49 0.46 20.78
CA ALA A 147 -30.04 1.80 20.51
C ALA A 147 -30.05 2.70 21.78
N ASP A 148 -28.92 2.79 22.48
CA ASP A 148 -28.77 3.54 23.71
C ASP A 148 -28.26 4.97 23.44
N LYS A 149 -28.78 5.95 24.21
CA LYS A 149 -28.44 7.39 24.05
C LYS A 149 -26.95 7.70 24.23
N GLU A 150 -26.28 6.95 25.10
CA GLU A 150 -24.84 7.09 25.37
C GLU A 150 -24.00 6.76 24.13
N THR A 151 -24.41 5.74 23.37
CA THR A 151 -23.71 5.33 22.15
C THR A 151 -23.81 6.38 21.05
N THR A 152 -24.97 7.04 20.90
CA THR A 152 -25.17 8.13 19.94
C THR A 152 -24.28 9.34 20.26
N GLN A 153 -24.12 9.68 21.54
CA GLN A 153 -23.25 10.78 21.95
C GLN A 153 -21.77 10.46 21.68
N GLY A 154 -21.35 9.21 21.90
CA GLY A 154 -20.00 8.74 21.56
C GLY A 154 -19.70 8.85 20.06
N THR A 155 -20.64 8.44 19.20
CA THR A 155 -20.53 8.57 17.74
C THR A 155 -20.30 10.02 17.32
N GLN A 156 -21.12 10.95 17.82
CA GLN A 156 -21.01 12.38 17.48
C GLN A 156 -19.66 12.95 17.94
N SER A 157 -19.24 12.65 19.17
CA SER A 157 -17.95 13.13 19.70
C SER A 157 -16.77 12.61 18.87
N HIS A 158 -16.78 11.34 18.44
CA HIS A 158 -15.72 10.80 17.58
C HIS A 158 -15.72 11.41 16.18
N TRP A 159 -16.88 11.74 15.61
CA TRP A 159 -16.96 12.50 14.36
C TRP A 159 -16.27 13.86 14.53
N GLU A 160 -16.58 14.60 15.60
CA GLU A 160 -16.05 15.96 15.83
C GLU A 160 -14.53 15.94 15.96
N GLN A 161 -14.03 14.96 16.71
CA GLN A 161 -12.60 14.77 16.87
C GLN A 161 -11.92 14.35 15.56
N TYR A 162 -12.56 13.50 14.74
CA TYR A 162 -12.05 13.17 13.40
C TYR A 162 -11.89 14.43 12.55
N SER A 163 -12.94 15.24 12.46
CA SER A 163 -12.97 16.41 11.58
C SER A 163 -12.02 17.51 12.03
N SER A 164 -11.94 17.75 13.34
CA SER A 164 -10.93 18.66 13.90
C SER A 164 -9.50 18.21 13.56
N ASN A 165 -9.19 16.92 13.74
CA ASN A 165 -7.86 16.39 13.42
C ASN A 165 -7.56 16.35 11.92
N LYS A 166 -8.56 16.14 11.08
CA LYS A 166 -8.45 16.24 9.61
C LYS A 166 -8.01 17.63 9.19
N GLU A 167 -8.65 18.67 9.72
CA GLU A 167 -8.29 20.06 9.41
C GLU A 167 -6.89 20.41 9.93
N MET A 168 -6.55 20.00 11.15
CA MET A 168 -5.22 20.23 11.73
C MET A 168 -4.13 19.48 10.96
N CYS A 169 -4.40 18.24 10.52
CA CYS A 169 -3.51 17.47 9.65
C CYS A 169 -3.20 18.25 8.36
N LEU A 170 -4.23 18.70 7.63
CA LEU A 170 -4.07 19.44 6.38
C LEU A 170 -3.29 20.76 6.57
N LYS A 171 -3.54 21.47 7.67
CA LYS A 171 -2.76 22.67 8.03
C LYS A 171 -1.30 22.33 8.29
N ALA A 172 -1.02 21.25 9.03
CA ALA A 172 0.33 20.84 9.39
C ALA A 172 1.16 20.34 8.20
N VAL A 173 0.55 19.67 7.22
CA VAL A 173 1.27 19.19 6.01
C VAL A 173 1.44 20.25 4.92
N ALA A 174 0.72 21.37 5.02
CA ALA A 174 0.78 22.49 4.08
C ALA A 174 1.59 23.70 4.58
N ALA A 175 2.06 23.67 5.84
CA ALA A 175 2.85 24.71 6.48
C ALA A 175 4.30 24.74 5.97
#